data_AF-A0A2N2LP00-F1
#
_entry.id   AF-A0A2N2LP00-F1
#
_cell.length_a   1.000
_cell.length_b   1.000
_cell.length_c   1.000
_cell.angle_alpha   90.00
_cell.angle_beta   90.00
_cell.angle_gamma   90.00
#
_symmetry.space_group_name_H-M   'P 1'
#
loop_
_entity.id
_entity.type
_entity.pdbx_description
1 polymer ?
#
loop_
_entity_poly.entity_id
_entity_poly.type
_entity_poly.pdbx_seq_one_letter_code
_entity_poly.pdbx_strand_id
1 'polypeptide(L)'
;MNVTKGPFAGKYRASGQQPLTLTLIQAGKLLSGTGFVNGKPVAVAGKITGSNQVSGFILFSDESRNAVKATLSGDGRILTVRGLGNPIEMKKE
;
A
#
# COMPACT_ATOMS: atom_id res chain seq x y z
N MET A 1 2.49 1.75 -22.03
CA MET A 1 3.06 0.88 -20.98
C MET A 1 1.91 0.20 -20.25
N ASN A 2 1.78 -1.11 -20.40
CA ASN A 2 0.67 -1.89 -19.84
C ASN A 2 1.19 -2.81 -18.73
N VAL A 3 1.15 -2.39 -17.46
CA VAL A 3 1.19 -3.36 -16.34
C VAL A 3 0.46 -2.83 -15.09
N THR A 4 -0.84 -2.56 -15.20
CA THR A 4 -1.77 -2.51 -14.07
C THR A 4 -2.65 -3.75 -14.12
N LYS A 5 -2.10 -4.92 -13.78
CA LYS A 5 -2.89 -6.15 -13.71
C LYS A 5 -2.78 -6.76 -12.33
N GLY A 6 -3.77 -6.47 -11.50
CA GLY A 6 -3.96 -7.14 -10.23
C GLY A 6 -4.86 -6.38 -9.27
N PRO A 7 -5.51 -7.07 -8.33
CA PRO A 7 -6.52 -6.47 -7.44
C PRO A 7 -5.94 -5.35 -6.56
N PHE A 8 -4.65 -5.43 -6.22
CA PHE A 8 -3.97 -4.41 -5.41
C PHE A 8 -3.50 -3.20 -6.21
N ALA A 9 -3.40 -3.29 -7.54
CA ALA A 9 -2.93 -2.17 -8.35
C ALA A 9 -3.94 -1.02 -8.32
N GLY A 10 -3.46 0.22 -8.23
CA GLY A 10 -4.30 1.42 -8.20
C GLY A 10 -3.80 2.47 -7.22
N LYS A 11 -4.52 3.59 -7.18
CA LYS A 11 -4.28 4.67 -6.23
C LYS A 11 -5.17 4.50 -5.02
N TYR A 12 -4.62 4.71 -3.84
CA TYR A 12 -5.31 4.58 -2.56
C TYR A 12 -5.09 5.83 -1.73
N ARG A 13 -6.11 6.24 -0.99
CA ARG A 13 -6.06 7.42 -0.12
C ARG A 13 -6.77 7.19 1.21
N ALA A 14 -6.13 7.64 2.28
CA ALA A 14 -6.71 7.82 3.60
C ALA A 14 -6.53 9.28 4.01
N SER A 15 -7.61 9.92 4.46
CA SER A 15 -7.63 11.33 4.87
C SER A 15 -7.83 11.51 6.39
N GLY A 16 -7.61 10.44 7.17
CA GLY A 16 -7.74 10.46 8.63
C GLY A 16 -6.57 11.16 9.34
N GLN A 17 -6.39 10.86 10.63
CA GLN A 17 -5.32 11.45 11.47
C GLN A 17 -3.90 11.24 10.92
N GLN A 18 -3.69 10.19 10.14
CA GLN A 18 -2.44 9.94 9.43
C GLN A 18 -2.72 9.87 7.92
N PRO A 19 -2.69 11.02 7.22
CA PRO A 19 -2.91 11.06 5.78
C PRO A 19 -1.91 10.16 5.05
N LEU A 20 -2.45 9.24 4.25
CA LEU A 20 -1.67 8.28 3.48
C LEU A 20 -2.20 8.25 2.05
N THR A 21 -1.31 8.43 1.08
CA THR A 21 -1.65 8.23 -0.34
C THR A 21 -0.63 7.30 -0.94
N LEU A 22 -1.06 6.26 -1.65
CA LEU A 22 -0.18 5.29 -2.30
C LEU A 22 -0.66 5.03 -3.72
N THR A 23 0.27 4.94 -4.67
CA THR A 23 0.02 4.38 -6.00
C THR A 23 0.76 3.06 -6.08
N LEU A 24 0.01 1.97 -6.24
CA LEU A 24 0.54 0.61 -6.24
C LEU A 24 0.49 0.01 -7.63
N ILE A 25 1.56 -0.69 -7.99
CA ILE A 25 1.71 -1.50 -9.18
C ILE A 25 1.86 -2.95 -8.74
N GLN A 26 1.10 -3.83 -9.37
CA GLN A 26 1.18 -5.26 -9.13
C GLN A 26 1.73 -5.97 -10.38
N ALA A 27 2.75 -6.80 -10.18
CA ALA A 27 3.33 -7.68 -11.21
C ALA A 27 3.38 -9.11 -10.66
N GLY A 28 2.37 -9.91 -11.00
CA GLY A 28 2.20 -11.26 -10.45
C GLY A 28 2.00 -11.20 -8.93
N LYS A 29 2.91 -11.82 -8.17
CA LYS A 29 2.93 -11.78 -6.70
C LYS A 29 3.71 -10.60 -6.12
N LEU A 30 4.40 -9.81 -6.95
CA LEU A 30 5.17 -8.66 -6.49
C LEU A 30 4.30 -7.41 -6.49
N LEU A 31 4.50 -6.59 -5.48
CA LEU A 31 3.88 -5.29 -5.33
C LEU A 31 4.98 -4.24 -5.16
N SER A 32 4.86 -3.14 -5.88
CA SER A 32 5.70 -1.96 -5.72
C SER A 32 4.84 -0.71 -5.75
N GLY A 33 5.35 0.42 -5.28
CA GLY A 33 4.63 1.66 -5.36
C GLY A 33 5.38 2.83 -4.77
N THR A 34 4.77 4.00 -4.90
CA THR A 34 5.23 5.25 -4.30
C THR A 34 4.05 5.99 -3.69
N GLY A 35 4.32 6.95 -2.83
CA GLY A 35 3.27 7.75 -2.25
C GLY A 35 3.76 8.71 -1.19
N PHE A 36 2.85 9.07 -0.29
CA PHE A 36 3.11 10.04 0.78
C PHE A 36 2.51 9.57 2.10
N VAL A 37 3.30 9.60 3.18
CA VAL A 37 2.86 9.45 4.57
C VAL A 37 3.00 10.81 5.24
N ASN A 38 1.91 11.42 5.71
CA ASN A 38 1.92 12.77 6.32
C ASN A 38 2.62 13.82 5.43
N GLY A 39 2.41 13.75 4.12
CA GLY A 39 3.04 14.64 3.13
C GLY A 39 4.50 14.34 2.79
N LYS A 40 5.15 13.38 3.46
CA LYS A 40 6.54 12.96 3.17
C LYS A 40 6.56 11.83 2.14
N PRO A 41 7.42 11.89 1.10
CA PRO A 41 7.46 10.88 0.06
C PRO A 41 7.97 9.55 0.60
N VAL A 42 7.37 8.46 0.12
CA VAL A 42 7.74 7.09 0.48
C VAL A 42 7.73 6.18 -0.73
N ALA A 43 8.49 5.10 -0.66
CA ALA A 43 8.41 3.97 -1.58
C ALA A 43 7.83 2.74 -0.87
N VAL A 44 7.18 1.88 -1.62
CA VAL A 44 6.57 0.63 -1.13
C VAL A 44 7.11 -0.53 -1.93
N ALA A 45 7.47 -1.60 -1.24
CA ALA A 45 7.77 -2.88 -1.86
C ALA A 45 7.18 -4.01 -1.02
N GLY A 46 6.63 -5.03 -1.68
CA GLY A 46 6.01 -6.14 -0.99
C GLY A 46 5.69 -7.31 -1.90
N LYS A 47 5.08 -8.33 -1.30
CA LYS A 47 4.61 -9.52 -1.98
C LYS A 47 3.22 -9.91 -1.51
N ILE A 48 2.44 -10.49 -2.41
CA ILE A 48 1.14 -11.09 -2.12
C ILE A 48 1.38 -12.44 -1.44
N THR A 49 0.88 -12.59 -0.22
CA THR A 49 1.07 -13.78 0.63
C THR A 49 -0.21 -14.63 0.76
N GLY A 50 -1.34 -14.10 0.31
CA GLY A 50 -2.63 -14.79 0.28
C GLY A 50 -3.56 -14.15 -0.75
N SER A 51 -4.77 -14.67 -0.93
CA SER A 51 -5.73 -14.19 -1.93
C SER A 51 -6.04 -12.70 -1.83
N ASN A 52 -5.98 -12.14 -0.62
CA ASN A 52 -6.20 -10.71 -0.35
C ASN A 52 -5.19 -10.13 0.65
N GLN A 53 -4.02 -10.75 0.80
CA GLN A 53 -3.02 -10.35 1.79
C GLN A 53 -1.68 -9.98 1.14
N VAL A 54 -1.06 -8.91 1.63
CA VAL A 54 0.28 -8.46 1.26
C VAL A 54 1.14 -8.35 2.51
N SER A 55 2.40 -8.73 2.38
CA SER A 55 3.47 -8.41 3.33
C SER A 55 4.59 -7.66 2.61
N GLY A 56 5.09 -6.60 3.22
CA GLY A 56 6.11 -5.74 2.60
C GLY A 56 6.71 -4.74 3.57
N PHE A 57 7.25 -3.65 3.02
CA PHE A 57 7.74 -2.53 3.79
C PHE A 57 7.49 -1.20 3.08
N ILE A 58 7.49 -0.13 3.87
CA ILE A 58 7.54 1.25 3.40
C ILE A 58 8.95 1.77 3.68
N LEU A 59 9.59 2.32 2.65
CA LEU A 59 10.88 2.99 2.71
C LEU A 59 10.65 4.50 2.76
N PHE A 60 11.19 5.14 3.80
CA PHE A 60 11.12 6.58 4.00
C PHE A 60 12.37 7.27 3.44
N SER A 61 12.32 8.59 3.29
CA SER A 61 13.43 9.38 2.74
C SER A 61 14.68 9.40 3.63
N ASP A 62 14.54 9.08 4.92
CA ASP A 62 15.65 8.90 5.86
C ASP A 62 16.21 7.46 5.84
N GLU A 63 15.87 6.69 4.80
CA GLU A 63 16.26 5.30 4.58
C GLU A 63 15.70 4.29 5.59
N SER A 64 14.95 4.77 6.60
CA SER A 64 14.25 3.89 7.53
C SER A 64 13.20 3.05 6.80
N ARG A 65 12.98 1.84 7.32
CA ARG A 65 12.02 0.89 6.76
C ARG A 65 11.07 0.43 7.84
N ASN A 66 9.77 0.54 7.57
CA ASN A 66 8.74 -0.06 8.41
C ASN A 66 8.12 -1.25 7.70
N ALA A 67 8.16 -2.41 8.35
CA ALA A 67 7.45 -3.59 7.89
C ALA A 67 5.94 -3.34 7.96
N VAL A 68 5.23 -3.67 6.88
CA VAL A 68 3.78 -3.51 6.80
C VAL A 68 3.12 -4.79 6.32
N LYS A 69 1.88 -4.97 6.79
CA LYS A 69 0.94 -5.95 6.24
C LYS A 69 -0.28 -5.21 5.73
N ALA A 70 -0.82 -5.63 4.60
CA ALA A 70 -2.03 -5.06 4.06
C ALA A 70 -3.05 -6.14 3.71
N THR A 71 -4.33 -5.82 3.87
CA THR A 71 -5.45 -6.67 3.48
C THR A 71 -6.37 -5.89 2.57
N LEU A 72 -6.72 -6.47 1.42
CA LEU A 72 -7.70 -5.89 0.51
C LEU A 72 -9.09 -6.45 0.84
N SER A 73 -10.10 -5.58 0.87
CA SER A 73 -11.50 -5.98 1.02
C SER A 73 -11.95 -6.87 -0.13
N GLY A 74 -13.00 -7.68 0.10
CA GLY A 74 -13.52 -8.61 -0.91
C GLY A 74 -14.02 -7.92 -2.19
N ASP A 75 -14.44 -6.65 -2.10
CA ASP A 75 -14.86 -5.83 -3.24
C ASP A 75 -13.69 -5.04 -3.89
N GLY A 76 -12.47 -5.17 -3.37
CA GLY A 76 -11.28 -4.54 -3.92
C GLY A 76 -11.17 -3.03 -3.69
N ARG A 77 -12.03 -2.43 -2.87
CA ARG A 77 -12.12 -0.96 -2.69
C ARG A 77 -11.40 -0.41 -1.46
N ILE A 78 -11.19 -1.24 -0.44
CA ILE A 78 -10.56 -0.82 0.82
C ILE A 78 -9.29 -1.62 1.03
N LEU A 79 -8.17 -0.93 1.20
CA LEU A 79 -6.90 -1.49 1.60
C LEU A 79 -6.62 -1.12 3.05
N THR A 80 -6.63 -2.09 3.95
CA THR A 80 -6.28 -1.89 5.36
C THR A 80 -4.80 -2.16 5.57
N VAL A 81 -4.01 -1.14 5.89
CA VAL A 81 -2.57 -1.22 6.14
C VAL A 81 -2.29 -1.25 7.64
N ARG A 82 -1.42 -2.14 8.08
CA ARG A 82 -0.95 -2.29 9.47
C ARG A 82 0.58 -2.20 9.52
N GLY A 83 1.13 -1.75 10.64
CA GLY A 83 2.59 -1.59 10.83
C GLY A 83 3.08 -0.13 10.86
N LEU A 84 2.15 0.84 10.89
CA LEU A 84 2.44 2.27 11.04
C LEU A 84 1.86 2.84 12.36
N GLY A 85 1.64 1.98 13.35
CA GLY A 85 0.83 2.28 14.53
C GLY A 85 -0.56 1.66 14.40
N ASN A 86 -1.60 2.49 14.44
CA ASN A 86 -2.98 2.05 14.25
C ASN A 86 -3.23 1.57 12.81
N PRO A 87 -4.14 0.61 12.57
CA PRO A 87 -4.56 0.24 11.22
C PRO A 87 -5.10 1.46 10.46
N ILE A 88 -4.67 1.60 9.21
CA ILE A 88 -5.12 2.67 8.32
C ILE A 88 -5.96 2.05 7.22
N GLU A 89 -7.21 2.47 7.10
CA GLU A 89 -8.07 2.10 5.97
C GLU A 89 -7.93 3.12 4.85
N MET A 90 -7.55 2.64 3.67
CA MET A 90 -7.38 3.45 2.48
C MET A 90 -8.42 3.08 1.44
N LYS A 91 -9.11 4.08 0.89
CA LYS A 91 -10.05 3.89 -0.21
C LYS A 91 -9.31 3.94 -1.54
N LYS A 92 -9.66 3.02 -2.44
CA LYS A 92 -9.19 3.03 -3.82
C LYS A 92 -9.87 4.15 -4.60
N GLU A 93 -9.10 4.91 -5.37
CA GLU A 93 -9.56 5.96 -6.28
C GLU A 93 -9.82 5.42 -7.69
#